data_AF-A0A924XNF5-F1
#
_entry.id   AF-A0A924XNF5-F1
#
_cell.length_a   1.000
_cell.length_b   1.000
_cell.length_c   1.000
_cell.angle_alpha   90.00
_cell.angle_beta   90.00
_cell.angle_gamma   90.00
#
_symmetry.space_group_name_H-M   'P 1'
#
loop_
_entity.id
_entity.type
_entity.pdbx_description
1 polymer ?
#
loop_
_entity_poly.entity_id
_entity_poly.type
_entity_poly.pdbx_seq_one_letter_code
_entity_poly.pdbx_strand_id
1 'polypeptide(L)'
;SLGTPVDKYDYEFLRDCRKPILFVSGDKDEFSDVVKLRELAESLPPEAQAKLVVFENCGHFFDEHLNELKSTISEWITTQI
;
A
#
# COMPACT_ATOMS: atom_id res chain seq x y z
N SER A 1 -4.25 -2.48 -1.73
CA SER A 1 -3.27 -2.74 -2.79
C SER A 1 -2.02 -3.31 -2.16
N LEU A 2 -1.53 -4.46 -2.63
CA LEU A 2 -0.39 -5.18 -2.06
C LEU A 2 0.74 -5.22 -3.10
N GLY A 3 1.97 -4.85 -2.71
CA GLY A 3 3.13 -4.86 -3.62
C GLY A 3 2.88 -4.02 -4.87
N THR A 4 2.39 -2.79 -4.69
CA THR A 4 1.88 -1.97 -5.80
C THR A 4 3.03 -1.51 -6.68
N PRO A 5 3.16 -1.97 -7.95
CA PRO A 5 4.30 -1.61 -8.77
C PRO A 5 4.12 -0.18 -9.30
N VAL A 6 4.40 0.81 -8.45
CA VAL A 6 4.21 2.25 -8.72
C VAL A 6 5.08 2.74 -9.88
N ASP A 7 6.18 2.02 -10.14
CA ASP A 7 7.12 2.34 -11.22
C ASP A 7 6.70 1.83 -12.61
N LYS A 8 5.72 0.91 -12.67
CA LYS A 8 5.36 0.25 -13.94
C LYS A 8 4.08 0.76 -14.58
N TYR A 9 3.18 1.39 -13.81
CA TYR A 9 1.86 1.78 -14.29
C TYR A 9 1.51 3.20 -13.85
N ASP A 10 0.59 3.81 -14.60
CA ASP A 10 -0.02 5.08 -14.24
C ASP A 10 -1.19 4.83 -13.26
N TYR A 11 -1.14 5.48 -12.11
CA TYR A 11 -2.14 5.38 -11.04
C TYR A 11 -3.04 6.62 -10.93
N GLU A 12 -3.01 7.53 -11.91
CA GLU A 12 -3.83 8.75 -11.95
C GLU A 12 -5.33 8.46 -11.77
N PHE A 13 -5.81 7.29 -12.20
CA PHE A 13 -7.20 6.86 -12.01
C PHE A 13 -7.62 6.76 -10.53
N LEU A 14 -6.68 6.64 -9.59
CA LEU A 14 -6.97 6.60 -8.15
C LEU A 14 -7.35 7.98 -7.59
N ARG A 15 -7.09 9.08 -8.31
CA ARG A 15 -7.48 10.44 -7.88
C ARG A 15 -9.00 10.61 -7.71
N ASP A 16 -9.78 9.83 -8.43
CA ASP A 16 -11.25 9.82 -8.31
C ASP A 16 -11.76 8.78 -7.30
N CYS A 17 -10.88 7.97 -6.71
CA CYS A 17 -11.27 7.04 -5.67
C CYS A 17 -11.69 7.81 -4.42
N ARG A 18 -12.83 7.42 -3.83
CA ARG A 18 -13.33 7.95 -2.55
C ARG A 18 -13.48 6.86 -1.49
N LYS A 19 -13.02 5.65 -1.79
CA LYS A 19 -13.04 4.52 -0.87
C LYS A 19 -11.73 4.48 -0.09
N PRO A 20 -11.75 4.07 1.19
CA PRO A 20 -10.53 3.78 1.96
C PRO A 20 -9.57 2.86 1.19
N ILE A 21 -8.30 3.27 1.06
CA ILE A 21 -7.26 2.45 0.42
C ILE A 21 -6.13 2.17 1.39
N LEU A 22 -5.85 0.89 1.62
CA LEU A 22 -4.62 0.43 2.26
C LEU A 22 -3.59 0.03 1.20
N PHE A 23 -2.42 0.64 1.21
CA PHE A 23 -1.23 0.22 0.49
C PHE A 23 -0.31 -0.53 1.45
N VAL A 24 0.12 -1.73 1.06
CA VAL A 24 1.13 -2.51 1.79
C VAL A 24 2.26 -2.84 0.82
N SER A 25 3.49 -2.52 1.20
CA SER A 25 4.70 -2.80 0.40
C SER A 25 5.84 -3.24 1.31
N GLY A 26 6.80 -3.96 0.74
CA GLY A 26 8.09 -4.19 1.39
C GLY A 26 9.07 -3.05 1.09
N ASP A 27 10.05 -2.85 1.97
CA ASP A 27 11.16 -1.89 1.78
C ASP A 27 12.22 -2.37 0.76
N LYS A 28 12.27 -3.68 0.50
CA LYS A 28 13.15 -4.33 -0.49
C LYS A 28 12.37 -4.79 -1.73
N ASP A 29 11.19 -4.23 -1.97
CA ASP A 29 10.44 -4.51 -3.20
C ASP A 29 11.12 -3.85 -4.41
N GLU A 30 11.68 -4.66 -5.30
CA GLU A 30 12.37 -4.21 -6.52
C GLU A 30 11.45 -3.56 -7.56
N PHE A 31 10.13 -3.66 -7.37
CA PHE A 31 9.13 -3.13 -8.31
C PHE A 31 8.34 -1.95 -7.75
N SER A 32 8.56 -1.60 -6.48
CA SER A 32 7.81 -0.55 -5.79
C SER A 32 8.75 0.34 -5.00
N ASP A 33 9.16 1.47 -5.59
CA ASP A 33 9.82 2.53 -4.83
C ASP A 33 8.87 3.07 -3.73
N VAL A 34 9.25 2.82 -2.47
CA VAL A 34 8.50 3.24 -1.28
C VAL A 34 8.26 4.75 -1.28
N VAL A 35 9.18 5.55 -1.81
CA VAL A 35 9.05 7.02 -1.87
C VAL A 35 7.91 7.39 -2.82
N LYS A 36 7.90 6.82 -4.04
CA LYS A 36 6.82 7.08 -5.01
C LYS A 36 5.48 6.55 -4.55
N LEU A 37 5.46 5.41 -3.85
CA LEU A 37 4.23 4.86 -3.29
C LEU A 37 3.66 5.76 -2.19
N ARG A 38 4.53 6.39 -1.39
CA ARG A 38 4.15 7.40 -0.41
C ARG A 38 3.58 8.66 -1.08
N GLU A 39 4.27 9.18 -2.10
CA GLU A 39 3.79 10.32 -2.87
C GLU A 39 2.42 10.04 -3.51
N LEU A 40 2.23 8.84 -4.07
CA LEU A 40 0.94 8.41 -4.59
C LEU A 40 -0.13 8.44 -3.50
N ALA A 41 0.11 7.79 -2.36
CA ALA A 41 -0.86 7.73 -1.26
C ALA A 41 -1.21 9.14 -0.72
N GLU A 42 -0.24 10.04 -0.64
CA GLU A 42 -0.44 11.43 -0.21
C GLU A 42 -1.14 12.29 -1.27
N SER A 43 -1.00 11.95 -2.56
CA SER A 43 -1.69 12.64 -3.65
C SER A 43 -3.18 12.30 -3.76
N LEU A 44 -3.63 11.25 -3.05
CA LEU A 44 -5.02 10.82 -3.07
C LEU A 44 -5.93 11.79 -2.32
N PRO A 45 -7.20 11.90 -2.73
CA PRO A 45 -8.19 12.73 -2.06
C PRO A 45 -8.39 12.30 -0.59
N PRO A 46 -8.62 13.22 0.36
CA PRO A 46 -8.76 12.90 1.78
C PRO A 46 -9.83 11.84 2.08
N GLU A 47 -10.90 11.80 1.29
CA GLU A 47 -11.99 10.82 1.40
C GLU A 47 -11.53 9.39 1.14
N ALA A 48 -10.47 9.21 0.34
CA ALA A 48 -9.89 7.90 0.10
C ALA A 48 -9.13 7.34 1.31
N GLN A 49 -8.96 8.12 2.39
CA GLN A 49 -8.34 7.72 3.66
C GLN A 49 -7.13 6.80 3.45
N ALA A 50 -6.25 7.23 2.53
CA ALA A 50 -5.16 6.41 2.05
C ALA A 50 -4.16 6.15 3.19
N LYS A 51 -3.84 4.89 3.41
CA LYS A 51 -2.85 4.47 4.41
C LYS A 51 -1.76 3.65 3.72
N LEU A 52 -0.51 3.99 4.00
CA LEU A 52 0.65 3.22 3.57
C LEU A 52 1.28 2.50 4.76
N VAL A 53 1.49 1.19 4.62
CA VAL A 53 2.26 0.36 5.55
C VAL A 53 3.44 -0.24 4.79
N VAL A 54 4.63 -0.11 5.36
CA VAL A 54 5.87 -0.64 4.77
C VAL A 54 6.45 -1.66 5.75
N PHE A 55 6.70 -2.88 5.28
CA PHE A 55 7.36 -3.92 6.06
C PHE A 55 8.88 -3.86 5.84
N GLU A 56 9.63 -3.93 6.94
CA GLU A 56 11.10 -3.93 6.91
C GLU A 56 11.64 -5.30 6.50
N ASN A 57 12.75 -5.31 5.74
CA ASN A 57 13.39 -6.50 5.18
C ASN A 57 12.47 -7.37 4.30
N CYS A 58 11.44 -6.77 3.72
CA CYS A 58 10.39 -7.49 3.00
C CYS A 58 10.49 -7.21 1.49
N GLY A 59 10.47 -8.26 0.69
CA GLY A 59 10.43 -8.16 -0.78
C GLY A 59 9.00 -8.17 -1.32
N HIS A 60 8.88 -8.17 -2.66
CA HIS A 60 7.59 -8.15 -3.37
C HIS A 60 6.64 -9.30 -2.98
N PHE A 61 7.18 -10.48 -2.70
CA PHE A 61 6.39 -11.68 -2.40
C PHE A 61 5.94 -11.78 -0.93
N PHE A 62 6.39 -10.85 -0.07
CA PHE A 62 6.12 -10.92 1.37
C PHE A 62 6.57 -12.24 2.01
N ASP A 63 7.65 -12.83 1.48
CA ASP A 63 8.26 -14.06 2.02
C ASP A 63 8.56 -13.85 3.51
N GLU A 64 8.21 -14.83 4.36
CA GLU A 64 8.32 -14.75 5.83
C GLU A 64 7.43 -13.69 6.53
N HIS A 65 6.83 -12.74 5.79
CA HIS A 65 5.96 -11.67 6.31
C HIS A 65 4.45 -11.92 6.11
N LEU A 66 4.04 -13.10 5.63
CA LEU A 66 2.62 -13.40 5.36
C LEU A 66 1.71 -13.28 6.60
N ASN A 67 2.22 -13.63 7.79
CA ASN A 67 1.46 -13.47 9.02
C ASN A 67 1.26 -11.98 9.38
N GLU A 68 2.30 -11.17 9.19
CA GLU A 68 2.28 -9.72 9.40
C GLU A 68 1.33 -9.03 8.42
N LEU A 69 1.38 -9.45 7.14
CA LEU A 69 0.46 -9.04 6.09
C LEU A 69 -1.00 -9.31 6.51
N LYS A 70 -1.28 -10.54 6.97
CA LYS A 70 -2.62 -10.93 7.41
C LYS A 70 -3.11 -10.09 8.60
N SER A 71 -2.26 -9.88 9.60
CA SER A 71 -2.63 -9.07 10.79
C SER A 71 -2.94 -7.63 10.38
N THR A 72 -2.07 -7.03 9.57
CA THR A 72 -2.21 -5.65 9.09
C THR A 72 -3.53 -5.43 8.34
N ILE A 73 -3.90 -6.36 7.45
CA ILE A 73 -5.16 -6.27 6.72
C ILE A 73 -6.36 -6.45 7.66
N SER A 74 -6.30 -7.43 8.58
CA SER A 74 -7.39 -7.74 9.50
C SER A 74 -7.68 -6.57 10.47
N GLU A 75 -6.61 -5.99 11.01
CA GLU A 75 -6.68 -4.80 11.87
C GLU A 75 -7.22 -3.61 11.08
N TRP A 76 -6.74 -3.38 9.86
CA TRP A 76 -7.22 -2.28 9.04
C TRP A 76 -8.72 -2.40 8.75
N ILE A 77 -9.20 -3.56 8.30
CA ILE A 77 -10.63 -3.78 8.04
C ILE A 77 -11.47 -3.46 9.29
N THR A 78 -11.00 -3.84 10.48
CA THR A 78 -11.71 -3.57 11.74
C THR A 78 -11.85 -2.08 12.04
N THR A 79 -10.93 -1.24 11.55
CA THR A 79 -11.03 0.23 11.67
C THR A 79 -11.92 0.89 10.63
N GLN A 80 -12.39 0.14 9.64
CA GLN A 80 -13.28 0.64 8.57
C GLN A 80 -14.76 0.27 8.79
N ILE A 81 -15.08 -0.41 9.89
CA ILE A 81 -16.44 -0.75 10.34
C ILE A 81 -16.92 0.33 11.29
#